data_AF-A0A7W1C982-F1
#
_entry.id   AF-A0A7W1C982-F1
#
_cell.length_a   1.000
_cell.length_b   1.000
_cell.length_c   1.000
_cell.angle_alpha   90.00
_cell.angle_beta   90.00
_cell.angle_gamma   90.00
#
_symmetry.space_group_name_H-M   'P 1'
#
loop_
_entity.id
_entity.type
_entity.pdbx_description
1 polymer ?
#
loop_
_entity_poly.entity_id
_entity_poly.type
_entity_poly.pdbx_seq_one_letter_code
_entity_poly.pdbx_strand_id
1 'polypeptide(L)'
;ADGRIFELDGERFGFVGGALPTPLHVAGEISVEEMRAKVESLGEADVLCSHIPPAVPELCYDTRAKRVERGSEALLAYIEEVQPRRHYFGHVHQPLLSSMHIGRTMCLNVGYFRRTRRAFAHRSGDD
;
A
#
# COMPACT_ATOMS: atom_id res chain seq x y z
N ALA A 1 1.32 -0.03 14.34
CA ALA A 1 1.35 1.43 14.40
C ALA A 1 0.83 1.96 13.07
N ASP A 2 0.07 3.05 13.12
CA ASP A 2 -0.64 3.62 11.98
C ASP A 2 -0.33 5.12 11.91
N GLY A 3 -0.08 5.64 10.70
CA GLY A 3 0.34 7.03 10.47
C GLY A 3 1.71 7.36 11.09
N ARG A 4 2.64 6.42 11.12
CA ARG A 4 3.95 6.59 11.77
C ARG A 4 5.07 5.90 11.00
N ILE A 5 6.29 6.44 11.14
CA ILE A 5 7.54 5.84 10.69
C ILE A 5 8.22 5.08 11.83
N PHE A 6 8.83 3.94 11.50
CA PHE A 6 9.72 3.16 12.36
C PHE A 6 11.03 2.90 11.64
N GLU A 7 12.15 3.01 12.33
CA GLU A 7 13.42 2.51 11.83
C GLU A 7 13.54 1.02 12.14
N LEU A 8 13.75 0.21 11.12
CA LEU A 8 13.98 -1.23 11.21
C LEU A 8 15.18 -1.56 10.32
N ASP A 9 16.19 -2.20 10.89
CA ASP A 9 17.42 -2.62 10.17
C ASP A 9 18.05 -1.51 9.32
N GLY A 10 17.96 -0.25 9.77
CA GLY A 10 18.52 0.93 9.10
C GLY A 10 17.64 1.56 8.01
N GLU A 11 16.43 1.04 7.75
CA GLU A 11 15.47 1.62 6.81
C GLU A 11 14.24 2.20 7.55
N ARG A 12 13.71 3.32 7.03
CA ARG A 12 12.49 3.96 7.56
C ARG A 12 11.25 3.31 6.95
N PHE A 13 10.50 2.59 7.76
CA PHE A 13 9.21 1.98 7.41
C PHE A 13 8.05 2.88 7.82
N GLY A 14 7.34 3.43 6.83
CA GLY A 14 6.10 4.17 7.04
C GLY A 14 4.88 3.26 6.93
N PHE A 15 3.95 3.34 7.89
CA PHE A 15 2.74 2.51 7.90
C PHE A 15 1.45 3.33 7.80
N VAL A 16 0.59 2.98 6.83
CA VAL A 16 -0.73 3.60 6.63
C VAL A 16 -1.82 2.53 6.54
N GLY A 17 -2.61 2.42 7.60
CA GLY A 17 -3.75 1.51 7.68
C GLY A 17 -5.04 2.11 7.13
N GLY A 18 -6.07 1.26 7.05
CA GLY A 18 -7.42 1.63 6.63
C GLY A 18 -7.71 1.36 5.16
N ALA A 19 -8.99 1.21 4.85
CA ALA A 19 -9.52 1.14 3.49
C ALA A 19 -10.41 2.35 3.21
N LEU A 20 -10.56 2.73 1.95
CA LEU A 20 -11.51 3.78 1.58
C LEU A 20 -12.94 3.26 1.64
N PRO A 21 -13.94 4.15 1.82
CA PRO A 21 -15.31 3.71 2.04
C PRO A 21 -15.88 2.93 0.86
N THR A 22 -16.63 1.88 1.18
CA THR A 22 -17.40 1.09 0.22
C THR A 22 -18.87 1.12 0.60
N PRO A 23 -19.81 0.78 -0.31
CA PRO A 23 -21.22 0.64 0.05
C PRO A 23 -21.51 -0.42 1.12
N LEU A 24 -20.52 -1.28 1.45
CA LEU A 24 -20.66 -2.34 2.44
C LEU A 24 -20.36 -1.88 3.87
N HIS A 25 -19.77 -0.70 4.06
CA HIS A 25 -19.43 -0.12 5.37
C HIS A 25 -18.72 -1.11 6.29
N VAL A 26 -17.66 -1.75 5.79
CA VAL A 26 -16.94 -2.78 6.54
C VAL A 26 -16.01 -2.19 7.58
N ALA A 27 -15.68 -2.97 8.62
CA ALA A 27 -14.75 -2.55 9.66
C ALA A 27 -13.36 -2.19 9.08
N GLY A 28 -12.80 -1.06 9.52
CA GLY A 28 -11.51 -0.56 9.07
C GLY A 28 -11.58 0.40 7.88
N GLU A 29 -12.77 0.70 7.36
CA GLU A 29 -12.97 1.82 6.44
C GLU A 29 -12.72 3.17 7.16
N ILE A 30 -12.03 4.09 6.49
CA ILE A 30 -11.75 5.46 6.92
C ILE A 30 -12.12 6.43 5.79
N SER A 31 -12.35 7.70 6.11
CA SER A 31 -12.66 8.69 5.07
C SER A 31 -11.48 8.94 4.12
N VAL A 32 -11.77 9.55 2.98
CA VAL A 32 -10.72 9.97 2.03
C VAL A 32 -9.81 11.01 2.69
N GLU A 33 -10.39 11.91 3.47
CA GLU A 33 -9.73 12.98 4.20
C GLU A 33 -8.83 12.41 5.30
N GLU A 34 -9.30 11.38 6.03
CA GLU A 34 -8.50 10.69 7.04
C GLU A 34 -7.31 9.94 6.40
N MET A 35 -7.52 9.26 5.27
CA MET A 35 -6.44 8.62 4.52
C MET A 35 -5.41 9.65 4.06
N ARG A 36 -5.87 10.77 3.48
CA ARG A 36 -4.99 11.87 3.05
C ARG A 36 -4.17 12.42 4.21
N ALA A 37 -4.83 12.78 5.31
CA ALA A 37 -4.17 13.34 6.49
C ALA A 37 -3.12 12.39 7.08
N LYS A 38 -3.41 11.08 7.13
CA LYS A 38 -2.43 10.06 7.57
C LYS A 38 -1.20 10.04 6.68
N VAL A 39 -1.39 9.99 5.36
CA VAL A 39 -0.29 9.94 4.39
C VAL A 39 0.56 11.21 4.45
N GLU A 40 -0.07 12.39 4.48
CA GLU A 40 0.62 13.68 4.58
C GLU A 40 1.43 13.83 5.87
N SER A 41 0.96 13.23 6.98
CA SER A 41 1.66 13.28 8.27
C SER A 41 2.81 12.29 8.42
N LEU A 42 2.98 11.35 7.47
CA LEU A 42 3.88 10.21 7.62
C LEU A 42 5.36 10.63 7.63
N GLY A 43 5.72 11.67 6.87
CA GLY A 43 7.12 12.04 6.59
C GLY A 43 7.77 11.13 5.55
N GLU A 44 9.07 11.30 5.28
CA GLU A 44 9.78 10.50 4.27
C GLU A 44 10.12 9.08 4.75
N ALA A 45 9.70 8.08 3.97
CA ALA A 45 9.98 6.66 4.21
C ALA A 45 10.83 6.04 3.10
N ASP A 46 11.68 5.07 3.45
CA ASP A 46 12.41 4.24 2.49
C ASP A 46 11.55 3.06 2.02
N VAL A 47 10.69 2.57 2.92
CA VAL A 47 9.69 1.54 2.66
C VAL A 47 8.32 2.03 3.12
N LEU A 48 7.36 2.10 2.19
CA LEU A 48 5.96 2.40 2.50
C LEU A 48 5.17 1.09 2.64
N CYS A 49 4.38 0.98 3.69
CA CYS A 49 3.46 -0.14 3.94
C CYS A 49 2.04 0.41 4.06
N SER A 50 1.13 0.00 3.18
CA SER A 50 -0.28 0.37 3.27
C SER A 50 -1.22 -0.82 3.23
N HIS A 51 -2.47 -0.64 3.70
CA HIS A 51 -3.47 -1.68 3.51
C HIS A 51 -3.94 -1.75 2.04
N ILE A 52 -4.30 -0.62 1.44
CA ILE A 52 -4.83 -0.52 0.07
C ILE A 52 -3.77 -0.11 -0.95
N PRO A 53 -3.94 -0.42 -2.25
CA PRO A 53 -3.03 0.00 -3.32
C PRO A 53 -2.99 1.52 -3.52
N PRO A 54 -1.95 2.07 -4.19
CA PRO A 54 -2.04 3.40 -4.76
C PRO A 54 -3.07 3.39 -5.90
N ALA A 55 -3.62 4.56 -6.26
CA ALA A 55 -4.66 4.68 -7.29
C ALA A 55 -4.15 4.43 -8.73
N VAL A 56 -3.66 3.22 -9.00
CA VAL A 56 -3.17 2.76 -10.30
C VAL A 56 -4.02 1.57 -10.77
N PRO A 57 -4.75 1.69 -11.90
CA PRO A 57 -5.70 0.67 -12.34
C PRO A 57 -5.13 -0.77 -12.38
N GLU A 58 -3.89 -0.92 -12.82
CA GLU A 58 -3.19 -2.20 -12.96
C GLU A 58 -2.93 -2.89 -11.60
N LEU A 59 -2.73 -2.12 -10.54
CA LEU A 59 -2.57 -2.63 -9.17
C LEU A 59 -3.90 -2.80 -8.43
N CYS A 60 -4.95 -2.14 -8.91
CA CYS A 60 -6.28 -2.11 -8.30
C CYS A 60 -7.25 -3.16 -8.86
N TYR A 61 -7.02 -3.70 -10.06
CA TYR A 61 -7.96 -4.64 -10.68
C TYR A 61 -7.89 -6.04 -10.06
N ASP A 62 -9.01 -6.52 -9.50
CA ASP A 62 -9.15 -7.90 -9.06
C ASP A 62 -9.72 -8.76 -10.20
N THR A 63 -8.89 -9.67 -10.72
CA THR A 63 -9.21 -10.55 -11.85
C THR A 63 -10.31 -11.58 -11.55
N ARG A 64 -10.51 -11.92 -10.28
CA ARG A 64 -11.55 -12.88 -9.87
C ARG A 64 -12.88 -12.17 -9.64
N ALA A 65 -12.86 -11.04 -8.95
CA ALA A 65 -14.04 -10.21 -8.73
C ALA A 65 -14.45 -9.42 -9.98
N LYS A 66 -13.57 -9.34 -10.99
CA LYS A 66 -13.73 -8.63 -12.26
C LYS A 66 -14.10 -7.16 -12.06
N ARG A 67 -13.47 -6.51 -11.09
CA ARG A 67 -13.72 -5.11 -10.74
C ARG A 67 -12.42 -4.42 -10.31
N VAL A 68 -12.42 -3.10 -10.41
CA VAL A 68 -11.37 -2.25 -9.87
C VAL A 68 -11.68 -1.99 -8.39
N GLU A 69 -10.82 -2.43 -7.49
CA GLU A 69 -10.87 -2.02 -6.08
C GLU A 69 -10.41 -0.58 -5.96
N ARG A 70 -10.92 0.14 -4.95
CA ARG A 70 -10.60 1.56 -4.80
C ARG A 70 -9.20 1.75 -4.21
N GLY A 71 -8.26 2.25 -5.01
CA GLY A 71 -6.95 2.69 -4.54
C GLY A 71 -6.95 4.10 -3.95
N SER A 72 -5.85 4.48 -3.29
CA SER A 72 -5.67 5.82 -2.71
C SER A 72 -4.88 6.74 -3.63
N GLU A 73 -5.46 7.89 -3.96
CA GLU A 73 -4.77 8.98 -4.67
C GLU A 73 -3.69 9.61 -3.79
N ALA A 74 -3.91 9.71 -2.47
CA ALA A 74 -2.92 10.23 -1.54
C ALA A 74 -1.66 9.34 -1.49
N LEU A 75 -1.83 8.00 -1.54
CA LEU A 75 -0.68 7.08 -1.62
C LEU A 75 0.06 7.23 -2.94
N LEU A 76 -0.66 7.40 -4.06
CA LEU A 76 -0.03 7.61 -5.36
C LEU A 76 0.80 8.90 -5.36
N ALA A 77 0.22 10.02 -4.88
CA ALA A 77 0.91 11.30 -4.79
C ALA A 77 2.17 11.21 -3.90
N TYR A 78 2.05 10.57 -2.72
CA TYR A 78 3.19 10.34 -1.84
C TYR A 78 4.29 9.52 -2.53
N ILE A 79 3.91 8.48 -3.28
CA ILE A 79 4.88 7.65 -4.02
C ILE A 79 5.57 8.49 -5.10
N GLU A 80 4.84 9.32 -5.83
CA GLU A 80 5.39 10.18 -6.89
C GLU A 80 6.34 11.26 -6.33
N GLU A 81 6.05 11.79 -5.13
CA GLU A 81 6.85 12.82 -4.47
C GLU A 81 8.05 12.23 -3.72
N VAL A 82 7.79 11.36 -2.74
CA VAL A 82 8.82 10.82 -1.83
C VAL A 82 9.63 9.72 -2.50
N GLN A 83 8.99 8.96 -3.40
CA GLN A 83 9.63 7.89 -4.17
C GLN A 83 10.34 6.85 -3.27
N PRO A 84 9.65 6.21 -2.30
CA PRO A 84 10.24 5.15 -1.48
C PRO A 84 10.83 4.04 -2.35
N ARG A 85 11.83 3.30 -1.88
CA ARG A 85 12.40 2.17 -2.66
C ARG A 85 11.36 1.07 -2.88
N ARG A 86 10.53 0.83 -1.85
CA ARG A 86 9.49 -0.20 -1.84
C ARG A 86 8.16 0.37 -1.37
N HIS A 87 7.08 -0.06 -2.01
CA HIS A 87 5.72 0.09 -1.50
C HIS A 87 5.06 -1.28 -1.39
N TYR A 88 4.74 -1.70 -0.18
CA TYR A 88 4.03 -2.94 0.12
C TYR A 88 2.57 -2.64 0.41
N PHE A 89 1.66 -3.32 -0.29
CA PHE A 89 0.23 -3.17 -0.07
C PHE A 89 -0.52 -4.51 -0.16
N GLY A 90 -1.82 -4.49 0.17
CA GLY A 90 -2.70 -5.65 0.08
C GLY A 90 -4.05 -5.29 -0.54
N HIS A 91 -5.13 -5.69 0.13
CA HIS A 91 -6.53 -5.42 -0.23
C HIS A 91 -7.04 -6.15 -1.50
N VAL A 92 -6.32 -6.06 -2.62
CA VAL A 92 -6.66 -6.76 -3.87
C VAL A 92 -6.19 -8.21 -3.76
N HIS A 93 -7.11 -9.18 -3.83
CA HIS A 93 -6.78 -10.58 -3.52
C HIS A 93 -6.28 -11.36 -4.75
N GLN A 94 -6.71 -10.98 -5.95
CA GLN A 94 -6.26 -11.57 -7.22
C GLN A 94 -5.90 -10.46 -8.22
N PRO A 95 -4.80 -9.72 -7.99
CA PRO A 95 -4.48 -8.54 -8.79
C PRO A 95 -4.16 -8.87 -10.25
N LEU A 96 -4.43 -7.93 -11.17
CA LEU A 96 -3.97 -8.01 -12.57
C LEU A 96 -2.44 -8.05 -12.64
N LEU A 97 -1.78 -7.08 -11.99
CA LEU A 97 -0.34 -7.09 -11.76
C LEU A 97 -0.06 -7.18 -10.26
N SER A 98 0.72 -8.16 -9.84
CA SER A 98 1.17 -8.28 -8.45
C SER A 98 2.26 -7.28 -8.07
N SER A 99 2.92 -6.68 -9.07
CA SER A 99 3.95 -5.68 -8.86
C SER A 99 4.17 -4.81 -10.08
N MET A 100 4.57 -3.56 -9.88
CA MET A 100 5.05 -2.65 -10.93
C MET A 100 5.93 -1.54 -10.35
N HIS A 101 6.67 -0.85 -11.21
CA HIS A 101 7.37 0.37 -10.81
C HIS A 101 6.50 1.61 -11.05
N ILE A 102 6.56 2.55 -10.11
CA ILE A 102 6.08 3.94 -10.25
C ILE A 102 7.29 4.84 -9.99
N GLY A 103 7.90 5.35 -11.05
CA GLY A 103 9.24 5.94 -10.97
C GLY A 103 10.25 4.90 -10.47
N ARG A 104 11.02 5.23 -9.42
CA ARG A 104 11.96 4.28 -8.77
C ARG A 104 11.31 3.34 -7.77
N THR A 105 10.06 3.61 -7.38
CA THR A 105 9.35 2.84 -6.36
C THR A 105 8.87 1.52 -6.92
N MET A 106 9.36 0.40 -6.41
CA MET A 106 8.72 -0.89 -6.68
C MET A 106 7.50 -1.05 -5.77
N CYS A 107 6.31 -1.07 -6.37
CA CYS A 107 5.05 -1.37 -5.70
C CYS A 107 4.77 -2.87 -5.79
N LEU A 108 4.50 -3.53 -4.67
CA LEU A 108 4.21 -4.96 -4.61
C LEU A 108 2.95 -5.23 -3.76
N ASN A 109 2.02 -5.95 -4.35
CA ASN A 109 0.93 -6.56 -3.61
C ASN A 109 1.46 -7.79 -2.86
N VAL A 110 1.68 -7.63 -1.56
CA VAL A 110 2.14 -8.68 -0.63
C VAL A 110 0.99 -9.27 0.18
N GLY A 111 -0.24 -8.91 -0.19
CA GLY A 111 -1.47 -9.33 0.46
C GLY A 111 -1.83 -10.80 0.25
N TYR A 112 -2.87 -11.22 0.98
CA TYR A 112 -3.50 -12.54 0.94
C TYR A 112 -2.94 -13.66 1.84
N PHE A 113 -2.30 -13.27 2.96
CA PHE A 113 -1.86 -14.19 4.02
C PHE A 113 -2.95 -15.17 4.49
N ARG A 114 -4.22 -14.73 4.59
CA ARG A 114 -5.33 -15.59 5.04
C ARG A 114 -5.45 -16.88 4.24
N ARG A 115 -5.14 -16.85 2.94
CA ARG A 115 -5.14 -18.04 2.08
C ARG A 115 -3.76 -18.66 1.95
N THR A 116 -2.71 -17.86 1.80
CA THR A 116 -1.37 -18.39 1.50
C THR A 116 -0.65 -18.92 2.73
N ARG A 117 -0.98 -18.41 3.93
CA ARG A 117 -0.27 -18.63 5.21
C ARG A 117 1.24 -18.36 5.11
N ARG A 118 1.65 -17.54 4.14
CA ARG A 118 3.05 -17.21 3.85
C ARG A 118 3.22 -15.71 3.95
N ALA A 119 4.14 -15.27 4.80
CA ALA A 119 4.55 -13.89 4.87
C ALA A 119 5.46 -13.56 3.67
N PHE A 120 5.41 -12.31 3.23
CA PHE A 120 6.40 -11.77 2.31
C PHE A 120 7.65 -11.36 3.09
N ALA A 121 8.81 -11.85 2.71
CA ALA A 121 10.08 -11.48 3.33
C ALA A 121 10.60 -10.21 2.65
N HIS A 122 10.70 -9.12 3.41
CA HIS A 122 11.44 -7.95 2.99
C HIS A 122 12.92 -8.29 2.88
N ARG A 123 13.60 -7.69 1.89
CA ARG A 123 15.04 -7.76 1.72
C ARG A 123 15.52 -6.32 1.54
N SER A 124 16.39 -5.89 2.44
CA SER A 124 17.10 -4.63 2.28
C SER A 124 17.90 -4.72 0.98
N GLY A 125 18.03 -3.60 0.27
CA GLY A 125 18.72 -3.61 -1.02
C GLY A 125 20.25 -3.60 -0.93
N ASP A 126 20.80 -4.19 0.14
CA ASP A 126 22.24 -4.39 0.36
C ASP A 126 22.70 -5.83 0.05
N ASP A 127 21.79 -6.68 -0.46
CA ASP A 127 22.06 -8.05 -0.94
C ASP A 127 22.38 -8.11 -2.44
#